data_AF-A0A5E4FUK8-F1
#
_entry.id   AF-A0A5E4FUK8-F1
#
_cell.length_a   1.000
_cell.length_b   1.000
_cell.length_c   1.000
_cell.angle_alpha   90.00
_cell.angle_beta   90.00
_cell.angle_gamma   90.00
#
_symmetry.space_group_name_H-M   'P 1'
#
loop_
_entity.id
_entity.type
_entity.pdbx_description
1 polymer ?
#
loop_
_entity_poly.entity_id
_entity_poly.type
_entity_poly.pdbx_seq_one_letter_code
_entity_poly.pdbx_strand_id
1 'polypeptide(L)'
;MANSGHVSLAFRFHPTDQEIIRSILYKMLVEREPLNLSYKGIVHDEDLFGTKEPWKIWEDYGGDQLHDQDLYFLCQLKRLNFSGSRTHRKVGCEGSWREGVASKLVYDGNANPIGRIRQLRYKNSKSEHHGGWYLDEYSLFVGDDGHDQTTLGINFVICRLRKNHRKYHMDAQKTQEPERALEREAPSSLQNFSPSPPPSFEQLVAMTPPFWAAPLPHMVWLFRYPLL
;
A
#
# COMPACT_ATOMS: atom_id res chain seq x y z
N MET A 1 -31.88 -13.09 -24.89
CA MET A 1 -30.51 -13.04 -25.45
C MET A 1 -29.77 -11.93 -24.73
N ALA A 2 -28.83 -12.29 -23.86
CA ALA A 2 -28.05 -11.32 -23.08
C ALA A 2 -26.98 -10.70 -23.99
N ASN A 3 -27.05 -9.39 -24.17
CA ASN A 3 -26.00 -8.63 -24.84
C ASN A 3 -24.90 -8.36 -23.81
N SER A 4 -23.94 -9.28 -23.72
CA SER A 4 -22.69 -9.08 -22.98
C SER A 4 -21.91 -7.96 -23.67
N GLY A 5 -22.05 -6.75 -23.16
CA GLY A 5 -21.24 -5.60 -23.55
C GLY A 5 -19.77 -5.90 -23.24
N HIS A 6 -19.05 -6.35 -24.26
CA HIS A 6 -17.61 -6.48 -24.27
C HIS A 6 -17.01 -5.07 -24.29
N VAL A 7 -16.85 -4.48 -23.10
CA VAL A 7 -16.07 -3.26 -22.90
C VAL A 7 -14.61 -3.61 -23.22
N SER A 8 -14.05 -2.94 -24.22
CA SER A 8 -12.66 -3.14 -24.66
C SER A 8 -11.64 -2.96 -23.52
N LEU A 9 -10.81 -4.00 -23.34
CA LEU A 9 -9.78 -4.24 -22.32
C LEU A 9 -8.55 -3.29 -22.34
N ALA A 10 -8.71 -1.95 -22.36
CA ALA A 10 -7.53 -1.06 -22.27
C ALA A 10 -7.73 0.38 -21.77
N PHE A 11 -8.94 0.85 -21.48
CA PHE A 11 -9.11 2.23 -21.01
C PHE A 11 -8.77 2.35 -19.51
N ARG A 12 -7.61 2.93 -19.21
CA ARG A 12 -7.23 3.34 -17.85
C ARG A 12 -7.70 4.78 -17.61
N PHE A 13 -8.29 5.02 -16.45
CA PHE A 13 -8.60 6.37 -16.02
C PHE A 13 -7.31 7.11 -15.64
N HIS A 14 -6.88 8.05 -16.47
CA HIS A 14 -5.68 8.86 -16.23
C HIS A 14 -5.94 10.33 -16.61
N PRO A 15 -6.85 11.01 -15.90
CA PRO A 15 -7.19 12.39 -16.21
C PRO A 15 -5.98 13.31 -16.01
N THR A 16 -5.91 14.33 -16.86
CA THR A 16 -4.98 15.45 -16.70
C THR A 16 -5.38 16.32 -15.51
N ASP A 17 -4.41 17.09 -15.01
CA ASP A 17 -4.61 18.11 -13.97
C ASP A 17 -5.81 19.03 -14.29
N GLN A 18 -5.92 19.45 -15.56
CA GLN A 18 -6.98 20.31 -16.04
C GLN A 18 -8.34 19.62 -16.01
N GLU A 19 -8.43 18.35 -16.42
CA GLU A 19 -9.68 17.58 -16.43
C GLU A 19 -10.20 17.33 -15.01
N ILE A 20 -9.33 17.05 -14.04
CA ILE A 20 -9.75 16.90 -12.64
C ILE A 20 -10.40 18.20 -12.14
N ILE A 21 -9.78 19.34 -12.41
CA ILE A 21 -10.28 20.64 -11.97
C ILE A 21 -11.55 21.04 -12.72
N ARG A 22 -11.56 20.98 -14.05
CA ARG A 22 -12.70 21.42 -14.85
C ARG A 22 -13.85 20.43 -14.86
N SER A 23 -13.57 19.19 -15.19
CA SER A 23 -14.60 18.20 -15.50
C SER A 23 -15.18 17.54 -14.25
N ILE A 24 -14.51 17.65 -13.10
CA ILE A 24 -14.97 17.08 -11.83
C ILE A 24 -15.29 18.20 -10.84
N LEU A 25 -14.29 18.95 -10.37
CA LEU A 25 -14.49 19.94 -9.30
C LEU A 25 -15.39 21.10 -9.71
N TYR A 26 -15.09 21.75 -10.85
CA TYR A 26 -15.85 22.93 -11.28
C TYR A 26 -17.31 22.59 -11.57
N LYS A 27 -17.55 21.50 -12.33
CA LYS A 27 -18.91 21.00 -12.60
C LYS A 27 -19.70 20.71 -11.31
N MET A 28 -19.07 20.02 -10.37
CA MET A 28 -19.72 19.62 -9.13
C MET A 28 -19.98 20.78 -8.16
N LEU A 29 -19.03 21.71 -8.02
CA LEU A 29 -19.07 22.76 -6.98
C LEU A 29 -19.65 24.08 -7.48
N VAL A 30 -19.34 24.46 -8.72
CA VAL A 30 -19.76 25.76 -9.30
C VAL A 30 -21.05 25.60 -10.09
N GLU A 31 -21.08 24.65 -11.03
CA GLU A 31 -22.28 24.40 -11.85
C GLU A 31 -23.34 23.59 -11.09
N ARG A 32 -22.97 22.99 -9.94
CA ARG A 32 -23.82 22.13 -9.11
C ARG A 32 -24.41 20.94 -9.90
N GLU A 33 -23.68 20.47 -10.90
CA GLU A 33 -24.02 19.27 -11.65
C GLU A 33 -23.70 18.03 -10.80
N PRO A 34 -24.56 17.00 -10.79
CA PRO A 34 -24.21 15.74 -10.19
C PRO A 34 -22.98 15.14 -10.88
N LEU A 35 -22.12 14.49 -10.10
CA LEU A 35 -20.94 13.82 -10.62
C LEU A 35 -21.34 12.87 -11.75
N ASN A 36 -20.73 13.05 -12.93
CA ASN A 36 -21.06 12.26 -14.12
C ASN A 36 -20.99 10.76 -13.78
N LEU A 37 -21.94 9.97 -14.30
CA LEU A 37 -21.98 8.53 -14.11
C LEU A 37 -20.66 7.84 -14.50
N SER A 38 -19.90 8.39 -15.45
CA SER A 38 -18.58 7.89 -15.82
C SER A 38 -17.54 8.03 -14.70
N TYR A 39 -17.68 9.00 -13.79
CA TYR A 39 -16.81 9.14 -12.61
C TYR A 39 -17.37 8.41 -11.39
N LYS A 40 -18.65 8.02 -11.43
CA LYS A 40 -19.32 7.27 -10.35
C LYS A 40 -18.76 5.86 -10.31
N GLY A 41 -17.96 5.57 -9.28
CA GLY A 41 -17.20 4.32 -9.15
C GLY A 41 -15.70 4.47 -9.44
N ILE A 42 -15.26 5.66 -9.87
CA ILE A 42 -13.84 6.02 -10.02
C ILE A 42 -13.41 6.99 -8.92
N VAL A 43 -14.25 7.99 -8.62
CA VAL A 43 -14.06 8.90 -7.51
C VAL A 43 -14.86 8.39 -6.33
N HIS A 44 -14.18 8.06 -5.23
CA HIS A 44 -14.77 7.51 -4.02
C HIS A 44 -14.95 8.60 -2.95
N ASP A 45 -15.78 8.32 -1.95
CA ASP A 45 -15.95 9.16 -0.76
C ASP A 45 -15.24 8.48 0.41
N GLU A 46 -14.11 9.03 0.83
CA GLU A 46 -13.28 8.53 1.95
C GLU A 46 -12.47 9.67 2.57
N ASP A 47 -12.31 9.65 3.90
CA ASP A 47 -11.55 10.67 4.62
C ASP A 47 -10.05 10.30 4.68
N LEU A 48 -9.28 10.79 3.71
CA LEU A 48 -7.82 10.59 3.63
C LEU A 48 -7.02 11.37 4.71
N PHE A 49 -7.70 12.23 5.48
CA PHE A 49 -7.15 12.98 6.61
C PHE A 49 -7.71 12.48 7.95
N GLY A 50 -8.36 11.31 7.92
CA GLY A 50 -8.99 10.67 9.07
C GLY A 50 -8.09 9.65 9.76
N THR A 51 -8.72 8.61 10.30
CA THR A 51 -8.07 7.60 11.14
C THR A 51 -7.45 6.43 10.36
N LYS A 52 -7.77 6.30 9.06
CA LYS A 52 -7.27 5.20 8.23
C LYS A 52 -5.93 5.58 7.59
N GLU A 53 -4.95 4.71 7.75
CA GLU A 53 -3.63 4.88 7.14
C GLU A 53 -3.67 4.61 5.62
N PRO A 54 -2.80 5.24 4.81
CA PRO A 54 -2.93 5.23 3.35
C PRO A 54 -2.86 3.85 2.70
N TRP A 55 -2.05 2.92 3.25
CA TRP A 55 -2.00 1.55 2.71
C TRP A 55 -3.28 0.77 3.00
N LYS A 56 -3.94 1.01 4.13
CA LYS A 56 -5.22 0.37 4.45
C LYS A 56 -6.31 0.85 3.49
N ILE A 57 -6.33 2.16 3.22
CA ILE A 57 -7.19 2.73 2.17
C ILE A 57 -6.85 2.07 0.84
N TRP A 58 -5.58 1.97 0.47
CA TRP A 58 -5.19 1.33 -0.79
C TRP A 58 -5.71 -0.11 -0.92
N GLU A 59 -5.55 -0.94 0.12
CA GLU A 59 -6.06 -2.32 0.13
C GLU A 59 -7.60 -2.39 0.02
N ASP A 60 -8.32 -1.50 0.71
CA ASP A 60 -9.79 -1.46 0.66
C ASP A 60 -10.34 -1.20 -0.75
N TYR A 61 -9.55 -0.55 -1.61
CA TYR A 61 -9.97 -0.12 -2.96
C TYR A 61 -9.24 -0.86 -4.09
N GLY A 62 -8.72 -2.07 -3.82
CA GLY A 62 -8.19 -2.99 -4.83
C GLY A 62 -6.73 -3.39 -4.64
N GLY A 63 -6.00 -2.70 -3.76
CA GLY A 63 -4.67 -3.13 -3.34
C GLY A 63 -3.69 -3.30 -4.51
N ASP A 64 -2.94 -4.39 -4.50
CA ASP A 64 -1.97 -4.72 -5.56
C ASP A 64 -2.61 -5.09 -6.92
N GLN A 65 -3.93 -5.20 -7.01
CA GLN A 65 -4.65 -5.40 -8.29
C GLN A 65 -4.78 -4.11 -9.10
N LEU A 66 -4.49 -2.95 -8.49
CA LEU A 66 -4.44 -1.64 -9.14
C LEU A 66 -3.16 -1.54 -10.00
N HIS A 67 -3.14 -2.25 -11.13
CA HIS A 67 -2.02 -2.29 -12.09
C HIS A 67 -1.73 -0.92 -12.73
N ASP A 68 -0.97 -0.08 -12.03
CA ASP A 68 -0.64 1.32 -12.35
C ASP A 68 -1.85 2.27 -12.34
N GLN A 69 -2.88 1.94 -11.56
CA GLN A 69 -4.02 2.82 -11.36
C GLN A 69 -3.88 3.60 -10.06
N ASP A 70 -4.22 4.88 -10.11
CA ASP A 70 -4.31 5.71 -8.92
C ASP A 70 -5.74 5.74 -8.40
N LEU A 71 -5.87 5.96 -7.09
CA LEU A 71 -7.17 6.10 -6.46
C LEU A 71 -7.54 7.57 -6.33
N TYR A 72 -8.79 7.88 -6.64
CA TYR A 72 -9.32 9.24 -6.60
C TYR A 72 -10.43 9.33 -5.55
N PHE A 73 -10.36 10.37 -4.73
CA PHE A 73 -11.29 10.58 -3.64
C PHE A 73 -11.81 12.00 -3.64
N LEU A 74 -13.09 12.18 -3.36
CA LEU A 74 -13.64 13.45 -2.97
C LEU A 74 -13.42 13.63 -1.47
N CYS A 75 -12.69 14.68 -1.08
CA CYS A 75 -12.39 14.94 0.33
C CYS A 75 -12.87 16.33 0.74
N GLN A 76 -13.49 16.41 1.91
CA GLN A 76 -13.79 17.68 2.56
C GLN A 76 -12.60 18.13 3.41
N LEU A 77 -11.98 19.26 3.05
CA LEU A 77 -10.91 19.87 3.81
C LEU A 77 -11.42 20.41 5.15
N LYS A 78 -10.88 19.86 6.23
CA LYS A 78 -11.08 20.35 7.60
C LYS A 78 -10.02 21.40 7.92
N ARG A 79 -10.40 22.68 7.88
CA ARG A 79 -9.51 23.79 8.28
C ARG A 79 -9.23 23.72 9.77
N LEU A 80 -7.99 23.99 10.16
CA LEU A 80 -7.61 24.05 11.58
C LEU A 80 -8.24 25.25 12.28
N ASN A 81 -8.43 26.36 11.57
CA ASN A 81 -9.03 27.59 12.08
C ASN A 81 -10.03 28.16 11.04
N PHE A 82 -11.05 28.88 11.50
CA PHE A 82 -12.06 29.53 10.65
C PHE A 82 -11.45 30.48 9.59
N SER A 83 -10.37 31.19 9.94
CA SER A 83 -9.63 32.09 9.02
C SER A 83 -8.36 31.49 8.42
N GLY A 84 -8.00 30.25 8.78
CA GLY A 84 -6.70 29.67 8.47
C GLY A 84 -6.65 28.95 7.13
N SER A 85 -5.57 29.16 6.36
CA SER A 85 -5.23 28.36 5.16
C SER A 85 -4.67 26.97 5.49
N ARG A 86 -4.42 26.68 6.77
CA ARG A 86 -3.87 25.41 7.25
C ARG A 86 -4.98 24.38 7.48
N THR A 87 -4.87 23.26 6.78
CA THR A 87 -5.77 22.09 6.93
C THR A 87 -5.17 21.06 7.90
N HIS A 88 -6.02 20.30 8.59
CA HIS A 88 -5.57 19.13 9.34
C HIS A 88 -4.96 18.08 8.40
N ARG A 89 -3.71 17.69 8.66
CA ARG A 89 -2.96 16.73 7.84
C ARG A 89 -2.36 15.59 8.65
N LYS A 90 -2.87 15.34 9.87
CA LYS A 90 -2.58 14.07 10.55
C LYS A 90 -3.45 12.99 9.93
N VAL A 91 -2.92 11.78 9.87
CA VAL A 91 -3.61 10.61 9.35
C VAL A 91 -3.26 9.42 10.24
N GLY A 92 -4.25 8.62 10.58
CA GLY A 92 -4.07 7.52 11.53
C GLY A 92 -3.60 7.97 12.91
N CYS A 93 -2.86 7.10 13.59
CA CYS A 93 -2.41 7.34 14.97
C CYS A 93 -1.15 8.21 15.02
N GLU A 94 -0.19 7.98 14.12
CA GLU A 94 1.13 8.62 14.14
C GLU A 94 1.56 9.17 12.78
N GLY A 95 0.71 9.04 11.75
CA GLY A 95 0.99 9.50 10.39
C GLY A 95 0.70 10.98 10.18
N SER A 96 1.40 11.56 9.20
CA SER A 96 1.08 12.89 8.69
C SER A 96 1.38 13.03 7.20
N TRP A 97 0.59 13.83 6.50
CA TRP A 97 0.86 14.28 5.16
C TRP A 97 1.72 15.55 5.18
N ARG A 98 2.88 15.52 4.49
CA ARG A 98 3.82 16.64 4.44
C ARG A 98 4.03 17.10 3.00
N GLU A 99 3.96 18.40 2.79
CA GLU A 99 4.27 19.03 1.52
C GLU A 99 5.78 18.99 1.27
N GLY A 100 6.17 18.40 0.14
CA GLY A 100 7.59 18.27 -0.24
C GLY A 100 8.07 19.36 -1.18
N VAL A 101 7.15 19.98 -1.92
CA VAL A 101 7.40 21.01 -2.94
C VAL A 101 6.28 22.04 -2.88
N ALA A 102 6.57 23.27 -3.33
CA ALA A 102 5.56 24.31 -3.37
C ALA A 102 4.38 23.92 -4.29
N SER A 103 3.16 24.26 -3.86
CA SER A 103 1.95 24.03 -4.66
C SER A 103 2.04 24.68 -6.05
N LYS A 104 1.55 23.97 -7.06
CA LYS A 104 1.55 24.40 -8.47
C LYS A 104 0.17 24.94 -8.86
N LEU A 105 0.13 26.03 -9.61
CA LEU A 105 -1.11 26.49 -10.26
C LEU A 105 -1.37 25.68 -11.54
N VAL A 106 -2.65 25.40 -11.78
CA VAL A 106 -3.13 24.78 -13.00
C VAL A 106 -3.84 25.85 -13.80
N TYR A 107 -3.50 25.94 -15.08
CA TYR A 107 -3.99 26.94 -16.00
C TYR A 107 -4.84 26.29 -17.07
N ASP A 108 -5.71 27.08 -17.68
CA ASP A 108 -6.40 26.70 -18.89
C ASP A 108 -5.61 27.01 -20.17
N GLY A 109 -6.20 26.66 -21.32
CA GLY A 109 -5.62 26.95 -22.63
C GLY A 109 -5.41 28.44 -22.92
N ASN A 110 -6.04 29.32 -22.14
CA ASN A 110 -5.92 30.78 -22.25
C ASN A 110 -5.01 31.38 -21.15
N ALA A 111 -4.24 30.54 -20.45
CA ALA A 111 -3.36 30.92 -19.34
C ALA A 111 -4.07 31.54 -18.13
N ASN A 112 -5.37 31.29 -17.95
CA ASN A 112 -6.08 31.67 -16.73
C ASN A 112 -5.92 30.60 -15.65
N PRO A 113 -5.59 30.97 -14.40
CA PRO A 113 -5.51 30.02 -13.31
C PRO A 113 -6.91 29.47 -12.99
N ILE A 114 -7.05 28.16 -13.02
CA ILE A 114 -8.32 27.45 -12.75
C ILE A 114 -8.27 26.62 -11.48
N GLY A 115 -7.08 26.25 -11.01
CA GLY A 115 -6.91 25.48 -9.80
C GLY A 115 -5.49 25.46 -9.28
N ARG A 116 -5.31 24.69 -8.20
CA ARG A 116 -4.03 24.48 -7.53
C ARG A 116 -3.87 23.01 -7.19
N ILE A 117 -2.64 22.52 -7.30
CA ILE A 117 -2.24 21.18 -6.90
C ILE A 117 -1.25 21.31 -5.75
N ARG A 118 -1.55 20.64 -4.64
CA ARG A 118 -0.62 20.45 -3.53
C ARG A 118 -0.15 19.01 -3.50
N GLN A 119 1.16 18.79 -3.57
CA GLN A 119 1.75 17.47 -3.55
C GLN A 119 2.24 17.12 -2.15
N LEU A 120 1.70 16.05 -1.59
CA LEU A 120 1.98 15.59 -0.24
C LEU A 120 2.63 14.21 -0.26
N ARG A 121 3.48 13.97 0.73
CA ARG A 121 4.11 12.68 0.99
C ARG A 121 3.78 12.23 2.40
N TYR A 122 3.44 10.96 2.54
CA TYR A 122 3.20 10.36 3.84
C TYR A 122 4.49 10.28 4.68
N LYS A 123 4.39 10.66 5.95
CA LYS A 123 5.48 10.66 6.93
C LYS A 123 5.02 10.01 8.24
N ASN A 124 5.66 8.90 8.56
CA ASN A 124 5.64 8.26 9.87
C ASN A 124 6.98 7.51 10.03
N SER A 125 7.91 8.00 10.83
CA SER A 125 9.27 7.39 10.92
C SER A 125 9.28 6.03 11.59
N LYS A 126 8.21 5.64 12.28
CA LYS A 126 8.08 4.36 12.97
C LYS A 126 7.39 3.28 12.12
N SER A 127 6.95 3.62 10.91
CA SER A 127 6.25 2.71 9.99
C SER A 127 7.13 2.39 8.79
N GLU A 128 7.11 1.13 8.35
CA GLU A 128 7.73 0.70 7.09
C GLU A 128 7.18 1.45 5.86
N HIS A 129 5.94 1.96 5.94
CA HIS A 129 5.30 2.75 4.90
C HIS A 129 5.78 4.21 4.86
N HIS A 130 6.77 4.61 5.68
CA HIS A 130 7.37 5.94 5.64
C HIS A 130 7.77 6.34 4.21
N GLY A 131 7.21 7.44 3.69
CA GLY A 131 7.52 7.93 2.36
C GLY A 131 7.04 7.04 1.21
N GLY A 132 6.22 6.03 1.49
CA GLY A 132 5.68 5.06 0.52
C GLY A 132 4.43 5.50 -0.21
N TRP A 133 3.84 6.63 0.19
CA TRP A 133 2.57 7.10 -0.36
C TRP A 133 2.66 8.58 -0.73
N TYR A 134 2.08 8.91 -1.88
CA TYR A 134 1.84 10.28 -2.33
C TYR A 134 0.36 10.59 -2.32
N LEU A 135 0.04 11.86 -2.06
CA LEU A 135 -1.30 12.39 -2.11
C LEU A 135 -1.25 13.74 -2.83
N ASP A 136 -1.92 13.86 -3.97
CA ASP A 136 -2.11 15.15 -4.63
C ASP A 136 -3.50 15.70 -4.28
N GLU A 137 -3.55 16.90 -3.71
CA GLU A 137 -4.80 17.63 -3.45
C GLU A 137 -5.05 18.62 -4.60
N TYR A 138 -6.17 18.49 -5.30
CA TYR A 138 -6.63 19.40 -6.34
C TYR A 138 -7.73 20.30 -5.79
N SER A 139 -7.55 21.61 -5.88
CA SER A 139 -8.54 22.61 -5.45
C SER A 139 -8.86 23.59 -6.57
N LEU A 140 -10.08 24.13 -6.58
CA LEU A 140 -10.42 25.28 -7.42
C LEU A 140 -9.59 26.50 -7.04
N PHE A 141 -9.24 27.33 -8.03
CA PHE A 141 -8.59 28.60 -7.79
C PHE A 141 -9.66 29.64 -7.47
N VAL A 142 -9.49 30.33 -6.34
CA VAL A 142 -10.26 31.50 -5.97
C VAL A 142 -9.28 32.66 -6.01
N GLY A 143 -9.63 33.74 -6.69
CA GLY A 143 -8.84 34.97 -6.69
C GLY A 143 -8.64 35.51 -5.27
N ASP A 144 -7.77 36.51 -5.14
CA ASP A 144 -7.48 37.18 -3.86
C ASP A 144 -8.67 38.00 -3.32
N ASP A 145 -9.72 38.13 -4.13
CA ASP A 145 -10.95 38.90 -3.92
C ASP A 145 -11.89 38.31 -2.84
N GLY A 146 -11.45 37.29 -2.11
CA GLY A 146 -11.96 37.01 -0.77
C GLY A 146 -13.41 36.52 -0.71
N HIS A 147 -13.96 35.94 -1.79
CA HIS A 147 -15.26 35.29 -1.71
C HIS A 147 -15.23 34.17 -0.65
N ASP A 148 -16.24 34.16 0.21
CA ASP A 148 -16.36 33.23 1.32
C ASP A 148 -16.36 31.78 0.82
N GLN A 149 -15.20 31.14 0.99
CA GLN A 149 -14.90 29.77 0.54
C GLN A 149 -15.88 28.74 1.12
N THR A 150 -16.55 29.09 2.22
CA THR A 150 -17.56 28.28 2.91
C THR A 150 -18.89 28.23 2.17
N THR A 151 -19.30 29.34 1.54
CA THR A 151 -20.62 29.48 0.90
C THR A 151 -20.71 28.80 -0.47
N LEU A 152 -19.55 28.56 -1.12
CA LEU A 152 -19.45 27.95 -2.45
C LEU A 152 -19.02 26.46 -2.45
N GLY A 153 -18.87 25.83 -1.27
CA GLY A 153 -18.36 24.45 -1.21
C GLY A 153 -16.89 24.32 -1.64
N ILE A 154 -16.11 25.41 -1.61
CA ILE A 154 -14.68 25.41 -1.98
C ILE A 154 -13.82 24.64 -0.97
N ASN A 155 -14.43 24.15 0.11
CA ASN A 155 -13.78 23.25 1.06
C ASN A 155 -13.65 21.80 0.52
N PHE A 156 -14.20 21.48 -0.65
CA PHE A 156 -13.99 20.17 -1.26
C PHE A 156 -12.79 20.16 -2.20
N VAL A 157 -12.02 19.07 -2.16
CA VAL A 157 -10.91 18.79 -3.07
C VAL A 157 -11.05 17.40 -3.66
N ILE A 158 -10.44 17.20 -4.83
CA ILE A 158 -10.14 15.85 -5.30
C ILE A 158 -8.75 15.49 -4.79
N CYS A 159 -8.64 14.28 -4.25
CA CYS A 159 -7.40 13.72 -3.75
C CYS A 159 -7.01 12.53 -4.62
N ARG A 160 -5.76 12.51 -5.12
CA ARG A 160 -5.20 11.38 -5.86
C ARG A 160 -4.16 10.67 -4.99
N LEU A 161 -4.47 9.46 -4.54
CA LEU A 161 -3.60 8.61 -3.73
C LEU A 161 -2.78 7.68 -4.64
N ARG A 162 -1.45 7.66 -4.44
CA ARG A 162 -0.52 6.90 -5.29
C ARG A 162 0.55 6.17 -4.48
N LYS A 163 0.88 4.94 -4.90
CA LYS A 163 1.98 4.15 -4.33
C LYS A 163 3.33 4.64 -4.87
N ASN A 164 4.31 4.83 -3.99
CA ASN A 164 5.67 5.22 -4.37
C ASN A 164 6.51 3.99 -4.74
N HIS A 165 6.35 3.48 -5.96
CA HIS A 165 7.07 2.29 -6.46
C HIS A 165 8.60 2.37 -6.27
N ARG A 166 9.20 3.56 -6.39
CA ARG A 166 10.66 3.73 -6.21
C ARG A 166 11.13 3.36 -4.81
N LYS A 167 10.35 3.67 -3.77
CA LYS A 167 10.70 3.29 -2.38
C LYS A 167 10.74 1.78 -2.26
N TYR A 168 9.68 1.10 -2.70
CA TYR A 168 9.57 -0.35 -2.55
C TYR A 168 10.61 -1.11 -3.36
N HIS A 169 11.00 -0.59 -4.53
CA HIS A 169 12.11 -1.14 -5.30
C HIS A 169 13.45 -1.00 -4.55
N MET A 170 13.73 0.17 -3.94
CA MET A 170 14.95 0.37 -3.14
C MET A 170 14.99 -0.49 -1.89
N ASP A 171 13.85 -0.64 -1.20
CA ASP A 171 13.76 -1.46 0.00
C ASP A 171 13.97 -2.96 -0.33
N ALA A 172 13.42 -3.45 -1.46
CA ALA A 172 13.64 -4.82 -1.93
C ALA A 172 15.12 -5.11 -2.26
N GLN A 173 15.85 -4.14 -2.83
CA GLN A 173 17.28 -4.30 -3.11
C GLN A 173 18.12 -4.38 -1.83
N LYS A 174 17.79 -3.59 -0.80
CA LYS A 174 18.48 -3.63 0.50
C LYS A 174 18.27 -4.95 1.24
N THR A 175 17.09 -5.56 1.14
CA THR A 175 16.80 -6.85 1.80
C THR A 175 17.59 -8.00 1.18
N GLN A 176 17.98 -7.92 -0.09
CA GLN A 176 18.78 -8.95 -0.78
C GLN A 176 20.30 -8.85 -0.50
N GLU A 177 20.80 -7.70 -0.05
CA GLU A 177 22.22 -7.52 0.29
C GLU A 177 22.71 -8.36 1.49
N PRO A 178 21.99 -8.46 2.63
CA PRO A 178 22.44 -9.27 3.76
C PRO A 178 22.45 -10.78 3.45
N GLU A 179 21.51 -11.27 2.62
CA GLU A 179 21.47 -12.68 2.20
C GLU A 179 22.61 -13.02 1.23
N ARG A 180 22.86 -12.15 0.24
CA ARG A 180 23.99 -12.31 -0.69
C ARG A 180 25.36 -12.11 -0.04
N ALA A 181 25.43 -11.40 1.09
CA ALA A 181 26.66 -11.26 1.88
C ALA A 181 26.95 -12.53 2.67
N LEU A 182 25.92 -13.15 3.27
CA LEU A 182 26.04 -14.41 3.99
C LEU A 182 26.42 -15.59 3.07
N GLU A 183 25.89 -15.63 1.85
CA GLU A 183 26.30 -16.62 0.84
C GLU A 183 27.73 -16.42 0.33
N ARG A 184 28.25 -15.19 0.34
CA ARG A 184 29.64 -14.88 -0.05
C ARG A 184 30.66 -15.18 1.05
N GLU A 185 30.24 -15.20 2.31
CA GLU A 185 31.08 -15.58 3.45
C GLU A 185 31.01 -17.07 3.80
N ALA A 186 30.15 -17.85 3.14
CA ALA A 186 30.16 -19.30 3.27
C ALA A 186 31.55 -19.83 2.82
N PRO A 187 32.32 -20.48 3.70
CA PRO A 187 33.64 -20.96 3.33
C PRO A 187 33.49 -22.00 2.22
N SER A 188 34.30 -21.86 1.17
CA SER A 188 34.36 -22.76 0.01
C SER A 188 34.80 -24.20 0.35
N SER A 189 34.82 -24.59 1.63
CA SER A 189 35.30 -25.87 2.13
C SER A 189 34.26 -26.99 2.11
N LEU A 190 32.98 -26.72 1.78
CA LEU A 190 31.96 -27.77 1.68
C LEU A 190 31.72 -28.33 0.27
N GLN A 191 32.47 -27.89 -0.75
CA GLN A 191 32.31 -28.42 -2.12
C GLN A 191 33.16 -29.66 -2.44
N ASN A 192 33.92 -30.22 -1.49
CA ASN A 192 34.81 -31.36 -1.73
C ASN A 192 34.43 -32.66 -1.01
N PHE A 193 33.16 -32.87 -0.67
CA PHE A 193 32.70 -34.22 -0.34
C PHE A 193 31.98 -34.81 -1.55
N SER A 194 32.75 -35.52 -2.38
CA SER A 194 32.18 -36.51 -3.26
C SER A 194 31.45 -37.54 -2.39
N PRO A 195 30.13 -37.74 -2.51
CA PRO A 195 29.47 -38.80 -1.77
C PRO A 195 30.06 -40.13 -2.23
N SER A 196 30.67 -40.86 -1.30
CA SER A 196 31.09 -42.24 -1.55
C SER A 196 29.85 -43.07 -1.91
N PRO A 197 29.94 -43.99 -2.89
CA PRO A 197 28.81 -44.86 -3.21
C PRO A 197 28.43 -45.67 -1.95
N PRO A 198 27.13 -45.96 -1.75
CA PRO A 198 26.69 -46.75 -0.61
C PRO A 198 27.32 -48.16 -0.66
N PRO A 199 27.63 -48.75 0.50
CA PRO A 199 28.23 -50.09 0.56
C PRO A 199 27.29 -51.15 -0.03
N SER A 200 27.87 -52.13 -0.71
CA SER A 200 27.13 -53.25 -1.32
C SER A 200 26.50 -54.13 -0.25
N PHE A 201 25.38 -54.78 -0.60
CA PHE A 201 24.55 -55.65 0.25
C PHE A 201 25.32 -56.71 1.06
N GLU A 202 26.46 -57.18 0.55
CA GLU A 202 27.37 -58.13 1.22
C GLU A 202 27.96 -57.59 2.54
N GLN A 203 28.14 -56.27 2.70
CA GLN A 203 28.75 -55.69 3.91
C GLN A 203 27.76 -55.52 5.08
N LEU A 204 26.45 -55.59 4.84
CA LEU A 204 25.43 -55.44 5.90
C LEU A 204 25.24 -56.71 6.74
N VAL A 205 25.61 -57.88 6.21
CA VAL A 205 25.35 -59.18 6.86
C VAL A 205 26.38 -59.51 7.95
N ALA A 206 27.53 -58.83 7.96
CA ALA A 206 28.63 -59.12 8.91
C ALA A 206 28.46 -58.49 10.31
N MET A 207 27.41 -57.70 10.56
CA MET A 207 27.23 -56.96 11.84
C MET A 207 26.16 -57.53 12.78
N THR A 208 25.59 -58.71 12.51
CA THR A 208 24.65 -59.36 13.44
C THR A 208 25.36 -60.40 14.32
N PRO A 209 25.37 -60.28 15.66
CA PRO A 209 25.80 -61.37 16.54
C PRO A 209 24.75 -62.50 16.55
N PRO A 210 25.16 -63.78 16.69
CA PRO A 210 24.23 -64.91 16.63
C PRO A 210 23.33 -65.00 17.87
N PHE A 211 22.03 -65.23 17.59
CA PHE A 211 20.98 -65.57 18.55
C PHE A 211 21.23 -66.97 19.15
N TRP A 212 21.97 -67.07 20.25
CA TRP A 212 21.75 -68.06 21.31
C TRP A 212 22.68 -67.79 22.52
N ALA A 213 22.14 -67.16 23.56
CA ALA A 213 22.60 -67.32 24.94
C ALA A 213 21.48 -66.78 25.86
N ALA A 214 20.84 -67.71 26.56
CA ALA A 214 19.66 -67.60 27.43
C ALA A 214 19.95 -66.80 28.74
N PRO A 215 19.10 -66.76 29.80
CA PRO A 215 17.77 -67.38 29.99
C PRO A 215 16.69 -66.49 30.68
N LEU A 216 15.44 -66.98 30.65
CA LEU A 216 14.34 -66.56 31.53
C LEU A 216 14.62 -66.97 33.00
N PRO A 217 14.10 -66.22 33.98
CA PRO A 217 13.26 -66.89 34.99
C PRO A 217 12.06 -66.08 35.49
N HIS A 218 10.93 -66.80 35.55
CA HIS A 218 9.92 -66.92 36.61
C HIS A 218 9.36 -65.71 37.40
N MET A 219 8.02 -65.72 37.47
CA MET A 219 7.12 -64.96 38.33
C MET A 219 7.47 -65.00 39.83
N VAL A 220 7.36 -63.85 40.51
CA VAL A 220 6.85 -63.75 41.89
C VAL A 220 6.02 -62.46 42.02
N TRP A 221 4.78 -62.63 42.49
CA TRP A 221 3.85 -61.56 42.89
C TRP A 221 4.31 -60.84 44.15
N LEU A 222 4.01 -59.54 44.33
CA LEU A 222 3.49 -59.00 45.59
C LEU A 222 2.93 -57.57 45.42
N PHE A 223 1.71 -57.43 45.95
CA PHE A 223 0.86 -56.27 46.19
C PHE A 223 1.54 -54.95 46.64
N ARG A 224 1.07 -53.80 46.14
CA ARG A 224 0.16 -52.84 46.83
C ARG A 224 -0.02 -51.51 46.05
N TYR A 225 -1.28 -51.18 45.77
CA TYR A 225 -1.84 -49.83 45.51
C TYR A 225 -1.71 -48.88 46.74
N PRO A 226 -2.22 -47.61 46.77
CA PRO A 226 -2.60 -46.64 45.71
C PRO A 226 -2.26 -45.13 45.98
N LEU A 227 -2.61 -44.26 45.01
CA LEU A 227 -3.18 -42.88 45.08
C LEU A 227 -2.38 -41.71 45.72
N LEU A 228 -2.06 -40.71 44.90
CA LEU A 228 -2.78 -39.42 44.81
C LEU A 228 -2.41 -38.68 43.51
#